data_AF-A0A5B6UNP8-F1
#
_entry.id   AF-A0A5B6UNP8-F1
#
_cell.length_a   1.000
_cell.length_b   1.000
_cell.length_c   1.000
_cell.angle_alpha   90.00
_cell.angle_beta   90.00
_cell.angle_gamma   90.00
#
_symmetry.space_group_name_H-M   'P 1'
#
loop_
_entity.id
_entity.type
_entity.pdbx_description
1 polymer ?
#
loop_
_entity_poly.entity_id
_entity_poly.type
_entity_poly.pdbx_seq_one_letter_code
_entity_poly.pdbx_strand_id
1 'polypeptide(L)'
;MISLKPRSILLISAIFRVGLILFGEWQDTHMEVRYTDVDYLVFSDAASLMASGQSPYKRTTYRYSPLLAFLLIPNSFISRCWGKFLFSASDLFVGLFIRIILKQRKVPDDLCTYSMLIWLFNPFTFTIGTRGNCEPIVCAMILWIIICLINGNVVQAAFWYGLIVHFRIYPIIYALPIIENTISHYWKISIKYRNIDCNNKIHQNQIDQSNSLSTKLPNSINLLLILAGAN
;
A
#
# COMPACT_ATOMS: atom_id res chain seq x y z
N MET A 1 16.05 19.90 -18.88
CA MET A 1 15.06 19.55 -17.82
C MET A 1 15.84 19.34 -16.53
N ILE A 2 15.46 20.01 -15.44
CA ILE A 2 16.16 19.92 -14.15
C ILE A 2 15.96 18.50 -13.61
N SER A 3 17.03 17.71 -13.50
CA SER A 3 16.99 16.38 -12.89
C SER A 3 16.88 16.53 -11.37
N LEU A 4 15.65 16.73 -10.88
CA LEU A 4 15.38 16.78 -9.44
C LEU A 4 15.44 15.36 -8.87
N LYS A 5 16.39 15.12 -7.98
CA LYS A 5 16.50 13.83 -7.27
C LYS A 5 15.28 13.65 -6.36
N PRO A 6 14.58 12.49 -6.37
CA PRO A 6 13.41 12.25 -5.53
C PRO A 6 13.67 12.49 -4.03
N ARG A 7 14.87 12.16 -3.55
CA ARG A 7 15.28 12.42 -2.15
C ARG A 7 15.26 13.90 -1.80
N SER A 8 15.72 14.76 -2.70
CA SER A 8 15.71 16.21 -2.52
C SER A 8 14.28 16.75 -2.48
N ILE A 9 13.40 16.23 -3.35
CA ILE A 9 11.97 16.62 -3.37
C ILE A 9 11.32 16.30 -2.02
N LEU A 10 11.54 15.10 -1.47
CA LEU A 10 11.01 14.71 -0.15
C LEU A 10 11.55 15.60 0.97
N LEU A 11 12.85 15.88 0.95
CA LEU A 11 13.49 16.70 1.98
C LEU A 11 12.93 18.12 1.97
N ILE A 12 12.84 18.75 0.80
CA ILE A 12 12.24 20.08 0.63
C ILE A 12 10.78 20.07 1.10
N SER A 13 10.03 19.03 0.70
CA SER A 13 8.63 18.85 1.05
C SER A 13 8.40 18.63 2.57
N ALA A 14 9.32 17.94 3.23
CA ALA A 14 9.33 17.73 4.68
C ALA A 14 9.62 19.03 5.42
N ILE A 15 10.67 19.75 5.02
CA ILE A 15 11.03 21.06 5.59
C ILE A 15 9.86 22.04 5.44
N PHE A 16 9.23 22.05 4.27
CA PHE A 16 8.06 22.88 4.00
C PHE A 16 6.88 22.56 4.95
N ARG A 17 6.56 21.28 5.17
CA ARG A 17 5.52 20.85 6.13
C ARG A 17 5.86 21.24 7.56
N VAL A 18 7.12 21.10 7.98
CA VAL A 18 7.57 21.55 9.31
C VAL A 18 7.34 23.06 9.45
N GLY A 19 7.72 23.85 8.44
CA GLY A 19 7.47 25.29 8.40
C GLY A 19 5.98 25.63 8.52
N LEU A 20 5.12 24.92 7.81
CA LEU A 20 3.67 25.10 7.89
C LEU A 20 3.08 24.71 9.25
N ILE A 21 3.58 23.67 9.90
CA ILE A 21 3.14 23.29 11.25
C ILE A 21 3.50 24.40 12.25
N LEU A 22 4.75 24.90 12.19
CA LEU A 22 5.21 25.99 13.04
C LEU A 22 4.42 27.28 12.79
N PHE A 23 4.18 27.61 11.53
CA PHE A 23 3.32 28.73 11.15
C PHE A 23 1.88 28.53 11.65
N GLY A 24 1.34 27.31 11.57
CA GLY A 24 0.01 26.98 12.07
C GLY A 24 -0.13 27.21 13.57
N GLU A 25 0.87 26.82 14.38
CA GLU A 25 0.88 27.10 15.82
C GLU A 25 0.98 28.60 16.12
N TRP A 26 1.78 29.33 15.35
CA TRP A 26 1.85 30.78 15.45
C TRP A 26 0.52 31.44 15.07
N GLN A 27 -0.10 31.02 13.97
CA GLN A 27 -1.41 31.50 13.53
C GLN A 27 -2.48 31.22 14.60
N ASP A 28 -2.50 30.01 15.16
CA ASP A 28 -3.47 29.64 16.19
C ASP A 28 -3.36 30.51 17.45
N THR A 29 -2.17 31.05 17.75
CA THR A 29 -1.96 31.90 18.93
C THR A 29 -2.23 33.38 18.67
N HIS A 30 -2.10 33.84 17.42
CA HIS A 30 -2.16 35.28 17.08
C HIS A 30 -3.41 35.69 16.29
N MET A 31 -4.13 34.75 15.68
CA MET A 31 -5.29 35.03 14.84
C MET A 31 -6.57 34.41 15.41
N GLU A 32 -7.71 35.03 15.10
CA GLU A 32 -9.03 34.51 15.49
C GLU A 32 -9.35 33.20 14.75
N VAL A 33 -9.02 33.14 13.45
CA VAL A 33 -9.23 31.95 12.61
C VAL A 33 -8.10 30.95 12.82
N ARG A 34 -8.44 29.83 13.44
CA ARG A 34 -7.52 28.73 13.71
C ARG A 34 -7.12 28.00 12.42
N TYR A 35 -5.83 27.74 12.30
CA TYR A 35 -5.25 26.85 11.31
C TYR A 35 -5.55 25.39 11.65
N THR A 36 -5.39 25.00 12.92
CA THR A 36 -5.62 23.62 13.37
C THR A 36 -7.05 23.15 13.13
N ASP A 37 -7.20 21.92 12.64
CA ASP A 37 -8.50 21.28 12.47
C ASP A 37 -9.13 20.96 13.83
N VAL A 38 -10.45 21.13 13.95
CA VAL A 38 -11.18 20.89 15.21
C VAL A 38 -11.07 19.42 15.61
N ASP A 39 -11.04 18.52 14.63
CA ASP A 39 -10.84 17.09 14.85
C ASP A 39 -9.52 16.80 15.59
N TYR A 40 -8.46 17.58 15.35
CA TYR A 40 -7.17 17.38 16.01
C TYR A 40 -7.21 17.59 17.52
N LEU A 41 -8.03 18.55 17.96
CA LEU A 41 -8.26 18.80 19.39
C LEU A 41 -9.02 17.65 20.02
N VAL A 42 -10.05 17.13 19.34
CA VAL A 42 -10.81 15.96 19.80
C VAL A 42 -9.92 14.72 19.91
N PHE A 43 -9.01 14.51 18.97
CA PHE A 43 -8.03 13.43 19.04
C PHE A 43 -7.06 13.59 20.21
N SER A 44 -6.56 14.81 20.43
CA SER A 44 -5.59 15.10 21.49
C SER A 44 -6.21 14.98 22.88
N ASP A 45 -7.47 15.38 23.05
CA ASP A 45 -8.24 15.18 24.29
C ASP A 45 -8.39 13.68 24.59
N ALA A 46 -8.80 12.89 23.59
CA ALA A 46 -8.96 11.45 23.73
C ALA A 46 -7.63 10.73 24.01
N ALA A 47 -6.53 11.17 23.38
CA ALA A 47 -5.19 10.68 23.65
C ALA A 47 -4.75 10.97 25.10
N SER A 48 -5.09 12.14 25.63
CA SER A 48 -4.83 12.51 27.03
C SER A 48 -5.62 11.65 28.02
N LEU A 49 -6.89 11.35 27.70
CA LEU A 49 -7.69 10.40 28.47
C LEU A 49 -7.05 9.01 28.49
N MET A 50 -6.58 8.52 27.33
CA MET A 50 -5.86 7.24 27.26
C MET A 50 -4.53 7.26 28.02
N ALA A 51 -3.79 8.37 27.97
CA ALA A 51 -2.54 8.53 28.72
C ALA A 51 -2.77 8.45 30.24
N SER A 52 -3.94 8.88 30.72
CA SER A 52 -4.37 8.76 32.12
C SER A 52 -5.07 7.43 32.45
N GLY A 53 -5.01 6.44 31.55
CA GLY A 53 -5.60 5.11 31.74
C GLY A 53 -7.13 5.07 31.59
N GLN A 54 -7.73 6.12 31.02
CA GLN A 54 -9.18 6.21 30.82
C GLN A 54 -9.57 5.85 29.39
N SER A 55 -10.84 5.52 29.20
CA SER A 55 -11.39 5.28 27.85
C SER A 55 -11.40 6.58 27.03
N PRO A 56 -10.98 6.56 25.75
CA PRO A 56 -11.03 7.72 24.87
C PRO A 56 -12.48 8.20 24.64
N TYR A 57 -13.46 7.30 24.77
CA TYR A 57 -14.88 7.57 24.61
C TYR A 57 -15.51 8.35 25.76
N LYS A 58 -14.77 8.60 26.86
CA LYS A 58 -15.23 9.57 27.86
C LYS A 58 -15.34 10.99 27.27
N ARG A 59 -14.62 11.27 26.18
CA ARG A 59 -14.87 12.46 25.36
C ARG A 59 -16.09 12.21 24.48
N THR A 60 -17.20 12.88 24.78
CA THR A 60 -18.51 12.68 24.10
C THR A 60 -18.48 12.93 22.60
N THR A 61 -17.59 13.78 22.10
CA THR A 61 -17.45 14.10 20.67
C THR A 61 -16.48 13.17 19.92
N TYR A 62 -15.84 12.22 20.62
CA TYR A 62 -14.88 11.30 20.02
C TYR A 62 -15.59 10.16 19.29
N ARG A 63 -15.61 10.24 17.95
CA ARG A 63 -16.25 9.27 17.05
C ARG A 63 -15.29 8.33 16.31
N TYR A 64 -14.02 8.35 16.69
CA TYR A 64 -12.94 7.69 15.95
C TYR A 64 -12.50 6.40 16.64
N SER A 65 -11.66 5.63 15.94
CA SER A 65 -11.15 4.36 16.47
C SER A 65 -10.18 4.60 17.64
N PRO A 66 -10.23 3.83 18.74
CA PRO A 66 -9.31 3.98 19.87
C PRO A 66 -7.84 3.86 19.46
N LEU A 67 -7.57 3.13 18.36
CA LEU A 67 -6.24 2.99 17.78
C LEU A 67 -5.64 4.35 17.38
N LEU A 68 -6.46 5.29 16.91
CA LEU A 68 -6.02 6.65 16.59
C LEU A 68 -5.65 7.43 17.85
N ALA A 69 -6.48 7.36 18.90
CA ALA A 69 -6.15 8.01 20.18
C ALA A 69 -4.88 7.39 20.80
N PHE A 70 -4.72 6.08 20.71
CA PHE A 70 -3.52 5.37 21.17
C PHE A 70 -2.25 5.86 20.46
N LEU A 71 -2.30 5.99 19.13
CA LEU A 71 -1.18 6.47 18.32
C LEU A 71 -0.77 7.92 18.66
N LEU A 72 -1.71 8.69 19.23
CA LEU A 72 -1.54 10.09 19.60
C LEU A 72 -1.27 10.30 21.09
N ILE A 73 -1.15 9.25 21.91
CA ILE A 73 -0.76 9.39 23.34
C ILE A 73 0.49 10.28 23.52
N PRO A 74 1.52 10.24 22.64
CA PRO A 74 2.67 11.14 22.77
C PRO A 74 2.34 12.64 22.64
N ASN A 75 1.14 13.01 22.17
CA ASN A 75 0.66 14.39 22.21
C ASN A 75 0.63 14.96 23.63
N SER A 76 0.40 14.11 24.63
CA SER A 76 0.23 14.53 26.03
C SER A 76 1.54 14.75 26.78
N PHE A 77 2.61 14.06 26.39
CA PHE A 77 3.89 14.12 27.13
C PHE A 77 5.09 14.61 26.31
N ILE A 78 5.06 14.56 24.97
CA ILE A 78 6.14 15.10 24.12
C ILE A 78 5.79 16.52 23.67
N SER A 79 4.73 16.65 22.88
CA SER A 79 4.28 17.93 22.33
C SER A 79 2.90 17.75 21.74
N ARG A 80 2.04 18.76 21.92
CA ARG A 80 0.72 18.81 21.28
C ARG A 80 0.79 18.74 19.75
N CYS A 81 1.95 19.02 19.14
CA CYS A 81 2.16 18.92 17.68
C CYS A 81 2.51 17.51 17.18
N TRP A 82 2.76 16.52 18.05
CA TRP A 82 3.24 15.19 17.65
C TRP A 82 2.39 14.56 16.54
N GLY A 83 1.06 14.57 16.69
CA GLY A 83 0.15 14.06 15.68
C GLY A 83 0.24 14.78 14.32
N LYS A 84 0.43 16.11 14.30
CA LYS A 84 0.62 16.87 13.04
C LYS A 84 1.88 16.41 12.30
N PHE A 85 2.96 16.13 13.01
CA PHE A 85 4.18 15.58 12.42
C PHE A 85 3.95 14.16 11.88
N LEU A 86 3.23 13.31 12.63
CA LEU A 86 2.91 11.95 12.22
C LEU A 86 2.04 11.92 10.95
N PHE A 87 1.00 12.76 10.88
CA PHE A 87 0.13 12.87 9.71
C PHE A 87 0.89 13.44 8.51
N SER A 88 1.72 14.46 8.74
CA SER A 88 2.56 15.04 7.68
C SER A 88 3.61 14.05 7.17
N ALA A 89 4.19 13.22 8.02
CA ALA A 89 5.10 12.15 7.62
C ALA A 89 4.39 11.08 6.77
N SER A 90 3.15 10.74 7.14
CA SER A 90 2.31 9.81 6.37
C SER A 90 2.02 10.33 4.96
N ASP A 91 1.80 11.63 4.80
CA ASP A 91 1.62 12.26 3.49
C ASP A 91 2.90 12.21 2.62
N LEU A 92 4.09 12.27 3.23
CA LEU A 92 5.34 12.03 2.49
C LEU A 92 5.43 10.58 1.98
N PHE A 93 4.97 9.62 2.77
CA PHE A 93 4.87 8.22 2.33
C PHE A 93 3.87 8.04 1.18
N VAL A 94 2.77 8.79 1.16
CA VAL A 94 1.83 8.78 0.03
C VAL A 94 2.54 9.15 -1.28
N GLY A 95 3.29 10.26 -1.29
CA GLY A 95 4.06 10.68 -2.47
C GLY A 95 5.10 9.63 -2.90
N LEU A 96 5.76 8.99 -1.94
CA LEU A 96 6.69 7.87 -2.20
C LEU A 96 5.99 6.66 -2.81
N PHE A 97 4.85 6.25 -2.25
CA PHE A 97 4.09 5.09 -2.71
C PHE A 97 3.53 5.30 -4.12
N ILE A 98 3.05 6.51 -4.44
CA ILE A 98 2.67 6.88 -5.81
C ILE A 98 3.83 6.61 -6.78
N ARG A 99 5.03 7.09 -6.45
CA ARG A 99 6.21 6.87 -7.29
C ARG A 99 6.54 5.37 -7.45
N ILE A 100 6.46 4.60 -6.35
CA ILE A 100 6.73 3.15 -6.37
C ILE A 100 5.73 2.42 -7.27
N ILE A 101 4.43 2.73 -7.15
CA ILE A 101 3.38 2.12 -7.97
C ILE A 101 3.61 2.44 -9.45
N LEU A 102 3.87 3.70 -9.81
CA LEU A 102 4.11 4.09 -11.20
C LEU A 102 5.36 3.41 -11.78
N LYS A 103 6.41 3.23 -10.97
CA LYS A 103 7.60 2.48 -11.37
C LYS A 103 7.32 1.01 -11.63
N GLN A 104 6.52 0.36 -10.79
CA GLN A 104 6.11 -1.03 -11.02
C GLN A 104 5.28 -1.18 -12.31
N ARG A 105 4.56 -0.12 -12.72
CA ARG A 105 3.82 -0.06 -13.99
C ARG A 105 4.66 0.32 -15.21
N LYS A 106 6.00 0.42 -15.07
CA LYS A 106 6.94 0.77 -16.15
C LYS A 106 6.70 2.16 -16.76
N VAL A 107 6.17 3.09 -15.99
CA VAL A 107 6.02 4.50 -16.39
C VAL A 107 7.41 5.17 -16.41
N PRO A 108 7.69 6.11 -17.35
CA PRO A 108 8.95 6.85 -17.40
C PRO A 108 9.27 7.56 -16.08
N ASP A 109 10.56 7.65 -15.72
CA ASP A 109 11.02 8.22 -14.43
C ASP A 109 10.60 9.67 -14.24
N ASP A 110 10.62 10.46 -15.32
CA ASP A 110 10.24 11.87 -15.29
C ASP A 110 8.78 12.01 -14.84
N LEU A 111 7.87 11.25 -15.45
CA LEU A 111 6.44 11.31 -15.14
C LEU A 111 6.16 10.81 -13.72
N CYS A 112 6.87 9.78 -13.25
CA CYS A 112 6.80 9.31 -11.87
C CYS A 112 7.20 10.42 -10.87
N THR A 113 8.26 11.17 -11.20
CA THR A 113 8.79 12.26 -10.38
C THR A 113 7.84 13.47 -10.40
N TYR A 114 7.25 13.79 -11.55
CA TYR A 114 6.22 14.82 -11.66
C TYR A 114 4.97 14.49 -10.86
N SER A 115 4.45 13.26 -10.93
CA SER A 115 3.28 12.85 -10.13
C SER A 115 3.53 12.95 -8.63
N MET A 116 4.73 12.53 -8.19
CA MET A 116 5.16 12.67 -6.80
C MET A 116 5.25 14.15 -6.39
N LEU A 117 5.82 15.01 -7.23
CA LEU A 117 5.92 16.45 -6.98
C LEU A 117 4.55 17.11 -6.90
N ILE A 118 3.65 16.80 -7.85
CA ILE A 118 2.28 17.31 -7.89
C ILE A 118 1.55 16.93 -6.60
N TRP A 119 1.66 15.69 -6.12
CA TRP A 119 1.07 15.30 -4.84
C TRP A 119 1.68 16.09 -3.68
N LEU A 120 3.00 16.05 -3.53
CA LEU A 120 3.70 16.60 -2.37
C LEU A 120 3.57 18.11 -2.19
N PHE A 121 3.36 18.84 -3.27
CA PHE A 121 3.19 20.30 -3.27
C PHE A 121 1.76 20.75 -3.60
N ASN A 122 0.79 19.83 -3.59
CA ASN A 122 -0.61 20.21 -3.74
C ASN A 122 -1.13 20.86 -2.45
N PRO A 123 -1.61 22.13 -2.50
CA PRO A 123 -2.08 22.87 -1.33
C PRO A 123 -3.21 22.18 -0.57
N PHE A 124 -4.04 21.41 -1.26
CA PHE A 124 -5.08 20.63 -0.59
C PHE A 124 -4.49 19.50 0.27
N THR A 125 -3.55 18.74 -0.27
CA THR A 125 -3.01 17.55 0.40
C THR A 125 -2.12 17.89 1.60
N PHE A 126 -1.17 18.82 1.42
CA PHE A 126 -0.23 19.13 2.50
C PHE A 126 -0.93 19.86 3.65
N THR A 127 -1.98 20.65 3.37
CA THR A 127 -2.73 21.35 4.43
C THR A 127 -3.53 20.37 5.30
N ILE A 128 -4.10 19.31 4.74
CA ILE A 128 -4.84 18.30 5.53
C ILE A 128 -3.95 17.69 6.62
N GLY A 129 -2.71 17.30 6.26
CA GLY A 129 -1.77 16.73 7.21
C GLY A 129 -1.26 17.74 8.24
N THR A 130 -0.90 18.96 7.81
CA THR A 130 -0.34 19.99 8.70
C THR A 130 -1.38 20.61 9.63
N ARG A 131 -2.67 20.63 9.23
CA ARG A 131 -3.79 21.05 10.09
C ARG A 131 -4.14 20.02 11.18
N GLY A 132 -3.64 18.78 11.07
CA GLY A 132 -3.85 17.75 12.08
C GLY A 132 -4.94 16.72 11.75
N ASN A 133 -5.27 16.51 10.48
CA ASN A 133 -6.23 15.45 10.11
C ASN A 133 -5.51 14.12 9.86
N CYS A 134 -6.14 13.00 10.22
CA CYS A 134 -5.56 11.65 10.08
C CYS A 134 -5.72 11.04 8.66
N GLU A 135 -6.39 11.73 7.72
CA GLU A 135 -6.56 11.29 6.33
C GLU A 135 -5.27 10.78 5.67
N PRO A 136 -4.10 11.44 5.80
CA PRO A 136 -2.89 10.99 5.13
C PRO A 136 -2.40 9.60 5.58
N ILE A 137 -2.67 9.21 6.83
CA ILE A 137 -2.38 7.84 7.30
C ILE A 137 -3.22 6.84 6.50
N VAL A 138 -4.52 7.13 6.35
CA VAL A 138 -5.46 6.28 5.63
C VAL A 138 -5.04 6.14 4.17
N CYS A 139 -4.71 7.24 3.51
CA CYS A 139 -4.20 7.26 2.14
C CYS A 139 -2.91 6.45 2.00
N ALA A 140 -1.94 6.62 2.91
CA ALA A 140 -0.68 5.89 2.87
C ALA A 140 -0.90 4.38 3.00
N MET A 141 -1.76 3.97 3.92
CA MET A 141 -2.10 2.56 4.12
C MET A 141 -2.81 1.94 2.92
N ILE A 142 -3.74 2.65 2.27
CA ILE A 142 -4.41 2.17 1.06
C ILE A 142 -3.40 1.95 -0.07
N LEU A 143 -2.49 2.90 -0.29
CA LEU A 143 -1.46 2.74 -1.31
C LEU A 143 -0.49 1.61 -0.97
N TRP A 144 -0.16 1.42 0.31
CA TRP A 144 0.61 0.28 0.77
C TRP A 144 -0.07 -1.05 0.46
N ILE A 145 -1.38 -1.15 0.68
CA ILE A 145 -2.20 -2.33 0.32
C ILE A 145 -2.12 -2.57 -1.18
N ILE A 146 -2.24 -1.52 -2.01
CA ILE A 146 -2.10 -1.63 -3.47
C ILE A 146 -0.70 -2.15 -3.86
N ILE A 147 0.37 -1.65 -3.23
CA ILE A 147 1.73 -2.14 -3.45
C ILE A 147 1.85 -3.63 -3.10
N CYS A 148 1.27 -4.06 -1.97
CA CYS A 148 1.25 -5.46 -1.56
C CYS A 148 0.53 -6.34 -2.60
N LEU A 149 -0.60 -5.86 -3.13
CA LEU A 149 -1.36 -6.55 -4.18
C LEU A 149 -0.57 -6.64 -5.49
N ILE A 150 0.11 -5.57 -5.91
CA ILE A 150 0.94 -5.60 -7.13
C ILE A 150 2.12 -6.58 -6.97
N ASN A 151 2.70 -6.66 -5.76
CA ASN A 151 3.77 -7.61 -5.44
C ASN A 151 3.27 -9.06 -5.25
N GLY A 152 1.95 -9.30 -5.31
CA GLY A 152 1.35 -10.62 -5.11
C GLY A 152 1.22 -11.08 -3.66
N ASN A 153 1.54 -10.24 -2.67
CA ASN A 153 1.43 -10.56 -1.25
C ASN A 153 0.00 -10.28 -0.73
N VAL A 154 -0.93 -11.16 -1.08
CA VAL A 154 -2.36 -11.03 -0.73
C VAL A 154 -2.61 -11.11 0.77
N VAL A 155 -1.83 -11.92 1.51
CA VAL A 155 -2.01 -12.06 2.97
C VAL A 155 -1.71 -10.75 3.69
N GLN A 156 -0.59 -10.10 3.33
CA GLN A 156 -0.24 -8.80 3.88
C GLN A 156 -1.30 -7.75 3.49
N ALA A 157 -1.74 -7.73 2.23
CA ALA A 157 -2.79 -6.82 1.77
C ALA A 157 -4.09 -6.98 2.56
N ALA A 158 -4.56 -8.22 2.79
CA ALA A 158 -5.77 -8.51 3.55
C ALA A 158 -5.67 -8.09 5.02
N PHE A 159 -4.52 -8.36 5.66
CA PHE A 159 -4.26 -7.95 7.05
C PHE A 159 -4.33 -6.41 7.20
N TRP A 160 -3.61 -5.68 6.34
CA TRP A 160 -3.61 -4.22 6.39
C TRP A 160 -4.97 -3.63 6.01
N TYR A 161 -5.72 -4.27 5.10
CA TYR A 161 -7.07 -3.84 4.74
C TYR A 161 -8.04 -3.98 5.91
N GLY A 162 -8.00 -5.10 6.64
CA GLY A 162 -8.78 -5.27 7.87
C GLY A 162 -8.43 -4.19 8.91
N LEU A 163 -7.13 -3.95 9.12
CA LEU A 163 -6.67 -2.93 10.08
C LEU A 163 -7.19 -1.53 9.72
N ILE A 164 -7.13 -1.13 8.44
CA ILE A 164 -7.50 0.23 8.05
C ILE A 164 -9.01 0.48 8.13
N VAL A 165 -9.85 -0.53 7.85
CA VAL A 165 -11.31 -0.42 8.01
C VAL A 165 -11.71 -0.24 9.49
N HIS A 166 -10.95 -0.85 10.42
CA HIS A 166 -11.12 -0.61 11.86
C HIS A 166 -10.56 0.73 12.32
N PHE A 167 -9.56 1.27 11.64
CA PHE A 167 -9.03 2.60 11.92
C PHE A 167 -10.01 3.69 11.47
N ARG A 168 -10.62 3.52 10.29
CA ARG A 168 -11.70 4.37 9.76
C ARG A 168 -12.63 3.55 8.89
N ILE A 169 -13.92 3.85 8.90
CA ILE A 169 -14.90 3.08 8.13
C ILE A 169 -14.86 3.37 6.62
N TYR A 170 -14.48 4.59 6.21
CA TYR A 170 -14.55 5.05 4.81
C TYR A 170 -13.82 4.15 3.79
N PRO A 171 -12.63 3.60 4.07
CA PRO A 171 -11.93 2.65 3.18
C PRO A 171 -12.71 1.39 2.79
N ILE A 172 -13.88 1.14 3.38
CA ILE A 172 -14.81 0.09 2.95
C ILE A 172 -15.19 0.21 1.46
N ILE A 173 -15.20 1.43 0.91
CA ILE A 173 -15.50 1.65 -0.52
C ILE A 173 -14.49 0.96 -1.44
N TYR A 174 -13.25 0.74 -0.96
CA TYR A 174 -12.21 0.07 -1.71
C TYR A 174 -12.30 -1.47 -1.64
N ALA A 175 -13.29 -2.03 -0.93
CA ALA A 175 -13.49 -3.48 -0.87
C ALA A 175 -13.70 -4.06 -2.27
N LEU A 176 -14.60 -3.46 -3.06
CA LEU A 176 -14.94 -3.91 -4.41
C LEU A 176 -13.71 -4.02 -5.34
N PRO A 177 -12.91 -2.96 -5.55
CA PRO A 177 -11.75 -3.04 -6.44
C PRO A 177 -10.65 -3.99 -5.92
N ILE A 178 -10.50 -4.13 -4.59
CA ILE A 178 -9.51 -5.04 -4.01
C ILE A 178 -9.92 -6.51 -4.23
N ILE A 179 -11.20 -6.81 -4.02
CA ILE A 179 -11.75 -8.17 -4.22
C ILE A 179 -11.62 -8.57 -5.68
N GLU A 180 -12.00 -7.69 -6.62
CA GLU A 180 -11.92 -7.98 -8.06
C GLU A 180 -10.48 -8.28 -8.50
N ASN A 181 -9.51 -7.47 -8.06
CA ASN A 181 -8.10 -7.68 -8.38
C ASN A 181 -7.58 -9.00 -7.81
N THR A 182 -7.94 -9.31 -6.56
CA THR A 182 -7.54 -10.54 -5.89
C THR A 182 -8.10 -11.77 -6.61
N ILE A 183 -9.39 -11.76 -6.97
CA ILE A 183 -10.03 -12.83 -7.74
C ILE A 183 -9.35 -13.01 -9.09
N SER A 184 -9.10 -11.91 -9.82
CA SER A 184 -8.41 -11.96 -11.12
C SER A 184 -7.01 -12.59 -11.00
N HIS A 185 -6.27 -12.26 -9.93
CA HIS A 185 -4.95 -12.83 -9.66
C HIS A 185 -5.00 -14.34 -9.40
N TYR A 186 -5.90 -14.80 -8.51
CA TYR A 186 -6.10 -16.24 -8.27
C TYR A 186 -6.59 -16.98 -9.51
N TRP A 187 -7.43 -16.35 -10.33
CA TRP A 187 -7.91 -16.95 -11.57
C TRP A 187 -6.76 -17.17 -12.58
N LYS A 188 -5.87 -16.18 -12.75
CA LYS A 188 -4.67 -16.32 -13.60
C LYS A 188 -3.73 -17.42 -13.10
N ILE A 189 -3.53 -17.52 -11.79
CA ILE A 189 -2.73 -18.59 -11.18
C ILE A 189 -3.37 -19.96 -11.44
N SER A 190 -4.68 -20.08 -11.23
CA SER A 190 -5.43 -21.32 -11.47
C SER A 190 -5.34 -21.80 -12.93
N ILE A 191 -5.48 -20.89 -13.89
CA ILE A 191 -5.29 -21.20 -15.32
C ILE A 191 -3.85 -21.67 -15.59
N LYS A 192 -2.84 -21.00 -15.00
CA LYS A 192 -1.44 -21.40 -15.17
C LYS A 192 -1.18 -22.82 -14.68
N TYR A 193 -1.68 -23.18 -13.49
CA TYR A 193 -1.55 -24.55 -12.95
C TYR A 193 -2.33 -25.57 -13.79
N ARG A 194 -3.53 -25.22 -14.26
CA ARG A 194 -4.33 -26.06 -15.16
C ARG A 194 -3.58 -26.36 -16.46
N ASN A 195 -2.95 -25.36 -17.07
CA ASN A 195 -2.19 -25.53 -18.30
C ASN A 195 -0.94 -26.41 -18.10
N ILE A 196 -0.27 -26.29 -16.95
CA ILE A 196 0.89 -27.14 -16.60
C ILE A 196 0.45 -28.61 -16.43
N ASP A 197 -0.64 -28.87 -15.72
CA ASP A 197 -1.18 -30.23 -15.56
C ASP A 197 -1.60 -30.84 -16.90
N CYS A 198 -2.26 -30.07 -17.77
CA CYS A 198 -2.59 -30.52 -19.13
C CYS A 198 -1.34 -30.86 -19.96
N ASN A 199 -0.31 -30.01 -19.93
CA ASN A 199 0.93 -30.27 -20.67
C ASN A 199 1.66 -31.52 -20.14
N ASN A 200 1.67 -31.73 -18.83
CA ASN A 200 2.27 -32.92 -18.22
C ASN A 200 1.51 -34.20 -18.62
N LYS A 201 0.16 -34.15 -18.64
CA LYS A 201 -0.67 -35.28 -19.12
C LYS A 201 -0.47 -35.59 -20.59
N ILE A 202 -0.32 -34.57 -21.45
CA ILE A 202 -0.03 -34.76 -22.88
C ILE A 202 1.34 -35.43 -23.06
N HIS A 203 2.36 -34.96 -22.35
CA HIS A 203 3.69 -35.58 -22.40
C HIS A 203 3.68 -37.04 -21.93
N GLN A 204 2.96 -37.35 -20.85
CA GLN A 204 2.84 -38.72 -20.35
C GLN A 204 2.15 -39.64 -21.37
N ASN A 205 1.04 -39.19 -21.98
CA ASN A 205 0.34 -39.95 -23.01
C ASN A 205 1.20 -40.21 -24.25
N GLN A 206 2.08 -39.28 -24.62
CA GLN A 206 3.04 -39.47 -25.74
C GLN A 206 4.10 -40.52 -25.41
N ILE A 207 4.60 -40.55 -24.17
CA ILE A 207 5.57 -41.55 -23.68
C ILE A 207 4.91 -42.94 -23.60
N ASP A 208 3.68 -43.00 -23.11
CA ASP A 208 2.94 -44.26 -23.00
C ASP A 208 2.61 -44.82 -24.40
N GLN A 209 2.28 -43.96 -25.36
CA GLN A 209 2.12 -44.36 -26.76
C GLN A 209 3.42 -44.88 -27.38
N SER A 210 4.55 -44.20 -27.22
CA SER A 210 5.83 -44.65 -27.79
C SER A 210 6.31 -45.98 -27.18
N ASN A 211 6.12 -46.18 -25.88
CA ASN A 211 6.40 -47.45 -25.20
C ASN A 211 5.46 -48.58 -25.63
N SER A 212 4.18 -48.27 -25.91
CA SER A 212 3.23 -49.26 -26.46
C SER A 212 3.55 -49.67 -27.90
N LEU A 213 4.16 -48.77 -28.68
CA LEU A 213 4.62 -49.03 -30.04
C LEU A 213 5.91 -49.87 -30.04
N SER A 214 6.86 -49.60 -29.14
CA SER A 214 8.11 -50.38 -29.06
C SER A 214 7.89 -51.83 -28.58
N THR A 215 6.90 -52.05 -27.70
CA THR A 215 6.53 -53.38 -27.18
C THR A 215 5.72 -54.23 -28.16
N LYS A 216 5.09 -53.62 -29.17
CA LYS A 216 4.32 -54.30 -30.22
C LYS A 216 5.12 -54.61 -31.49
N LEU A 217 6.35 -54.10 -31.65
CA LEU A 217 7.18 -54.48 -32.79
C LEU A 217 7.69 -55.93 -32.62
N PRO A 218 7.48 -56.82 -33.60
CA PRO A 218 8.00 -58.18 -33.53
C PRO A 218 9.54 -58.16 -33.48
N ASN A 219 10.12 -59.03 -32.66
CA ASN A 219 11.57 -59.15 -32.38
C ASN A 219 12.47 -59.26 -33.64
N SER A 220 11.90 -59.57 -34.81
CA SER A 220 12.60 -59.65 -36.09
C SER A 220 12.95 -58.28 -36.72
N ILE A 221 12.21 -57.20 -36.42
CA ILE A 221 12.44 -55.86 -37.00
C ILE A 221 13.39 -55.03 -36.14
N ASN A 222 13.35 -55.19 -34.82
CA ASN A 222 14.30 -54.53 -33.91
C ASN A 222 15.76 -54.97 -34.17
N LEU A 223 15.97 -56.22 -34.56
CA LEU A 223 17.30 -56.74 -34.92
C LEU A 223 17.81 -56.16 -36.25
N LEU A 224 16.92 -55.87 -37.20
CA LEU A 224 17.25 -55.32 -38.53
C LEU A 224 17.57 -53.82 -38.47
N LEU A 225 16.92 -53.06 -37.59
CA LEU A 225 17.22 -51.64 -37.37
C LEU A 225 18.51 -51.41 -36.57
N ILE A 226 18.85 -52.30 -35.63
CA ILE A 226 20.13 -52.25 -34.92
C ILE A 226 21.32 -52.56 -35.84
N LEU A 227 21.12 -53.41 -36.87
CA LEU A 227 22.17 -53.71 -37.87
C LEU A 227 22.30 -52.64 -38.96
N ALA A 228 21.29 -51.81 -39.20
CA ALA A 228 21.31 -50.78 -40.24
C ALA A 228 21.91 -49.42 -39.78
N GLY A 229 22.18 -49.25 -38.47
CA GLY A 229 22.64 -47.99 -37.88
C GLY A 229 24.08 -47.97 -37.34
N ALA A 230 24.86 -49.04 -37.54
CA ALA A 230 26.27 -49.09 -37.19
C ALA A 230 27.12 -48.87 -38.45
N ASN A 231 27.36 -47.59 -38.79
CA ASN A 231 28.47 -47.13 -39.62
C ASN A 231 28.95 -45.79 -39.07
#